data_AF-A0A1X7VW67-F1
#
_entry.id   AF-A0A1X7VW67-F1
#
_cell.length_a   1.000
_cell.length_b   1.000
_cell.length_c   1.000
_cell.angle_alpha   90.00
_cell.angle_beta   90.00
_cell.angle_gamma   90.00
#
_symmetry.space_group_name_H-M   'P 1'
#
loop_
_entity.id
_entity.type
_entity.pdbx_description
1 polymer ?
#
loop_
_entity_poly.entity_id
_entity_poly.type
_entity_poly.pdbx_seq_one_letter_code
_entity_poly.pdbx_strand_id
1 'polypeptide(L)'
;MRRNENRLFISFIKPHEVVTSSSIARWLRTTLEEAGTDSSIFGAHSTRGASASAAARSRVTIEEILKAANWSSESVFQGFYHQEVDRAAYGIAVINDQNSLEEATNNTIDM
;
A
#
# COMPACT_ATOMS: atom_id res chain seq x y z
N MET A 1 -2.70 7.40 29.85
CA MET A 1 -4.01 8.11 29.90
C MET A 1 -4.05 9.14 28.79
N ARG A 2 -5.10 9.14 27.96
CA ARG A 2 -5.33 10.18 26.94
C ARG A 2 -5.59 11.50 27.67
N ARG A 3 -4.88 12.57 27.31
CA ARG A 3 -4.97 13.88 27.97
C ARG A 3 -6.21 14.65 27.50
N ASN A 4 -7.39 14.06 27.69
CA ASN A 4 -8.69 14.59 27.25
C ASN A 4 -8.85 14.74 25.72
N GLU A 5 -8.21 13.86 24.95
CA GLU A 5 -8.27 13.87 23.48
C GLU A 5 -9.18 12.76 22.97
N ASN A 6 -10.10 13.13 22.06
CA ASN A 6 -11.13 12.25 21.51
C ASN A 6 -10.77 11.68 20.13
N ARG A 7 -9.68 12.13 19.51
CA ARG A 7 -9.21 11.57 18.23
C ARG A 7 -8.63 10.16 18.40
N LEU A 8 -8.86 9.33 17.39
CA LEU A 8 -8.43 7.92 17.39
C LEU A 8 -6.90 7.80 17.42
N PHE A 9 -6.22 8.60 16.59
CA PHE A 9 -4.77 8.57 16.45
C PHE A 9 -4.11 9.58 17.41
N ILE A 10 -3.28 9.06 18.31
CA ILE A 10 -2.53 9.84 19.31
C ILE A 10 -1.08 9.36 19.37
N SER A 11 -0.19 10.24 19.79
CA SER A 11 1.22 9.96 19.98
C SER A 11 1.43 9.05 21.18
N PHE A 12 2.34 8.08 21.03
CA PHE A 12 2.80 7.25 22.14
C PHE A 12 3.84 7.97 23.01
N ILE A 13 4.41 9.08 22.54
CA ILE A 13 5.38 9.90 23.26
C ILE A 13 4.62 10.91 24.13
N LYS A 14 5.08 11.15 25.36
CA LYS A 14 4.50 12.19 26.23
C LYS A 14 4.93 13.59 25.75
N PRO A 15 4.03 14.60 25.80
CA PRO A 15 2.60 14.49 26.09
C PRO A 15 1.85 13.76 24.96
N HIS A 16 0.93 12.84 25.31
CA HIS A 16 0.16 12.01 24.37
C HIS A 16 -0.87 12.84 23.57
N GLU A 17 -0.37 13.65 22.66
CA GLU A 17 -1.12 14.57 21.81
C GLU A 17 -1.52 13.92 20.49
N VAL A 18 -2.27 14.63 19.66
CA VAL A 18 -2.72 14.07 18.39
C VAL A 18 -1.64 14.11 17.35
N VAL A 19 -1.53 13.00 16.64
CA VAL A 19 -0.67 12.90 15.48
C VAL A 19 -1.29 13.61 14.29
N THR A 20 -0.45 14.33 13.56
CA THR A 20 -0.83 15.02 12.33
C THR A 20 -0.99 14.03 11.18
N SER A 21 -1.68 14.47 10.12
CA SER A 21 -1.72 13.73 8.85
C SER A 21 -0.32 13.44 8.30
N SER A 22 0.63 14.37 8.47
CA SER A 22 2.03 14.17 8.08
C SER A 22 2.74 13.07 8.86
N SER A 23 2.39 12.88 10.14
CA SER A 23 2.94 11.80 10.96
C SER A 23 2.44 10.44 10.48
N ILE A 24 1.13 10.34 10.20
CA ILE A 24 0.52 9.12 9.64
C ILE A 24 1.09 8.82 8.25
N ALA A 25 1.24 9.83 7.40
CA ALA A 25 1.83 9.67 6.08
C ALA A 25 3.29 9.18 6.13
N ARG A 26 4.06 9.64 7.12
CA ARG A 26 5.41 9.13 7.36
C ARG A 26 5.40 7.67 7.77
N TRP A 27 4.53 7.28 8.71
CA TRP A 27 4.40 5.87 9.11
C TRP A 27 4.04 4.97 7.93
N LEU A 28 3.08 5.36 7.09
CA LEU A 28 2.74 4.61 5.88
C LEU A 28 3.92 4.47 4.92
N ARG A 29 4.70 5.54 4.70
CA ARG A 29 5.90 5.48 3.85
C ARG A 29 6.95 4.53 4.42
N THR A 30 7.26 4.64 5.71
CA THR A 30 8.21 3.74 6.38
C THR A 30 7.76 2.29 6.31
N THR A 31 6.47 2.01 6.52
CA THR A 31 5.94 0.64 6.38
C THR A 31 6.07 0.10 4.95
N LEU A 32 5.90 0.96 3.93
CA LEU A 32 6.12 0.54 2.53
C LEU A 32 7.60 0.22 2.28
N GLU A 33 8.53 1.03 2.79
CA GLU A 33 9.98 0.79 2.68
C GLU A 33 10.38 -0.52 3.38
N GLU A 34 9.86 -0.75 4.58
CA GLU A 34 10.08 -1.99 5.35
C GLU A 34 9.53 -3.22 4.61
N ALA A 35 8.48 -3.06 3.82
CA ALA A 35 7.93 -4.11 2.96
C ALA A 35 8.68 -4.27 1.61
N GLY A 36 9.79 -3.55 1.40
CA GLY A 36 10.58 -3.59 0.17
C GLY A 36 9.98 -2.81 -1.00
N THR A 37 8.98 -1.97 -0.75
CA THR A 37 8.39 -1.09 -1.77
C THR A 37 9.17 0.21 -1.87
N ASP A 38 9.50 0.63 -3.09
CA ASP A 38 10.17 1.90 -3.34
C ASP A 38 9.28 3.10 -3.00
N SER A 39 9.58 3.78 -1.90
CA SER A 39 8.80 4.91 -1.41
C SER A 39 9.02 6.21 -2.19
N SER A 40 10.06 6.28 -3.05
CA SER A 40 10.25 7.40 -3.97
C SER A 40 9.14 7.44 -5.02
N ILE A 41 8.63 6.26 -5.38
CA ILE A 41 7.53 6.06 -6.32
C ILE A 41 6.19 5.96 -5.56
N PHE A 42 6.13 5.14 -4.50
CA PHE A 42 4.90 4.83 -3.79
C PHE A 42 4.82 5.55 -2.43
N GLY A 43 3.92 6.52 -2.34
CA GLY A 43 3.70 7.28 -1.10
C GLY A 43 2.49 6.81 -0.30
N ALA A 44 2.19 7.52 0.79
CA ALA A 44 1.02 7.25 1.62
C ALA A 44 -0.32 7.24 0.84
N HIS A 45 -0.45 8.05 -0.21
CA HIS A 45 -1.66 8.07 -1.04
C HIS A 45 -1.77 6.85 -1.96
N SER A 46 -0.66 6.18 -2.29
CA SER A 46 -0.65 4.98 -3.13
C SER A 46 -1.43 3.84 -2.49
N THR A 47 -1.49 3.76 -1.15
CA THR A 47 -2.33 2.80 -0.43
C THR A 47 -3.81 2.90 -0.81
N ARG A 48 -4.35 4.13 -0.95
CA ARG A 48 -5.74 4.35 -1.36
C ARG A 48 -5.97 3.91 -2.81
N GLY A 49 -5.05 4.24 -3.72
CA GLY A 49 -5.12 3.81 -5.12
C GLY A 49 -5.03 2.29 -5.27
N ALA A 50 -4.10 1.64 -4.57
CA ALA A 50 -3.94 0.19 -4.57
C ALA A 50 -5.20 -0.52 -4.04
N SER A 51 -5.79 -0.03 -2.94
CA SER A 51 -7.03 -0.58 -2.38
C SER A 51 -8.22 -0.44 -3.35
N ALA A 52 -8.40 0.73 -3.97
CA ALA A 52 -9.48 0.94 -4.94
C ALA A 52 -9.29 0.09 -6.20
N SER A 53 -8.04 -0.04 -6.67
CA SER A 53 -7.70 -0.92 -7.79
C SER A 53 -7.97 -2.39 -7.45
N ALA A 54 -7.70 -2.82 -6.21
CA ALA A 54 -8.03 -4.17 -5.75
C ALA A 54 -9.54 -4.43 -5.73
N ALA A 55 -10.34 -3.45 -5.32
CA ALA A 55 -11.80 -3.52 -5.37
C ALA A 55 -12.30 -3.64 -6.82
N ALA A 56 -11.76 -2.84 -7.75
CA ALA A 56 -12.09 -2.92 -9.16
C ALA A 56 -11.75 -4.30 -9.74
N ARG A 57 -10.56 -4.84 -9.45
CA ARG A 57 -10.17 -6.21 -9.83
C ARG A 57 -11.09 -7.29 -9.24
N SER A 58 -11.71 -7.01 -8.09
CA SER A 58 -12.66 -7.88 -7.41
C SER A 58 -14.11 -7.69 -7.90
N ARG A 59 -14.31 -6.93 -8.99
CA ARG A 59 -15.61 -6.68 -9.63
C ARG A 59 -16.60 -5.90 -8.77
N VAL A 60 -16.11 -5.11 -7.81
CA VAL A 60 -16.94 -4.09 -7.14
C VAL A 60 -17.30 -3.01 -8.16
N THR A 61 -18.53 -2.50 -8.11
CA THR A 61 -18.98 -1.48 -9.07
C THR A 61 -18.17 -0.19 -8.91
N ILE A 62 -17.99 0.55 -10.01
CA ILE A 62 -17.25 1.82 -9.97
C ILE A 62 -17.96 2.81 -9.04
N GLU A 63 -19.29 2.85 -9.05
CA GLU A 63 -20.10 3.72 -8.19
C GLU A 63 -19.83 3.45 -6.70
N GLU A 64 -19.76 2.17 -6.29
CA GLU A 64 -19.43 1.79 -4.93
C GLU A 64 -17.99 2.16 -4.55
N ILE A 65 -17.03 1.96 -5.47
CA ILE A 65 -15.63 2.34 -5.25
C ILE A 65 -15.51 3.86 -5.08
N LEU A 66 -16.13 4.64 -5.96
CA LEU A 66 -16.12 6.10 -5.88
C LEU A 66 -16.78 6.59 -4.59
N LYS A 67 -17.90 5.98 -4.19
CA LYS A 67 -18.59 6.29 -2.93
C LYS A 67 -17.73 5.96 -1.71
N ALA A 68 -17.14 4.77 -1.66
CA ALA A 68 -16.30 4.33 -0.54
C ALA A 68 -15.00 5.15 -0.44
N ALA A 69 -14.42 5.48 -1.59
CA ALA A 69 -13.23 6.31 -1.65
C ALA A 69 -13.55 7.78 -1.44
N ASN A 70 -14.80 8.25 -1.58
CA ASN A 70 -15.16 9.67 -1.61
C ASN A 70 -14.50 10.42 -2.80
N TRP A 71 -14.67 9.89 -4.01
CA TRP A 71 -14.33 10.55 -5.27
C TRP A 71 -15.59 10.98 -6.03
N SER A 72 -15.54 12.17 -6.62
CA SER A 72 -16.66 12.73 -7.39
C SER A 72 -16.65 12.33 -8.87
N SER A 73 -15.53 11.83 -9.38
CA SER A 73 -15.38 11.49 -10.80
C SER A 73 -14.65 10.18 -10.99
N GLU A 74 -15.20 9.34 -11.86
CA GLU A 74 -14.52 8.15 -12.37
C GLU A 74 -13.21 8.51 -13.08
N SER A 75 -13.17 9.60 -13.85
CA SER A 75 -11.95 9.98 -14.58
C SER A 75 -10.77 10.25 -13.65
N VAL A 76 -11.03 10.76 -12.43
CA VAL A 76 -10.00 10.97 -11.42
C VAL A 76 -9.50 9.63 -10.88
N PHE A 77 -10.41 8.70 -10.62
CA PHE A 77 -10.03 7.35 -10.23
C PHE A 77 -9.19 6.67 -11.32
N GLN A 78 -9.69 6.62 -12.56
CA GLN A 78 -9.04 5.96 -13.69
C GLN A 78 -7.66 6.58 -13.99
N GLY A 79 -7.55 7.90 -14.01
CA GLY A 79 -6.31 8.58 -14.40
C GLY A 79 -5.22 8.59 -13.33
N PHE A 80 -5.58 8.65 -12.04
CA PHE A 80 -4.61 8.89 -10.97
C PHE A 80 -4.47 7.74 -9.96
N TYR A 81 -5.45 6.83 -9.89
CA TYR A 81 -5.52 5.87 -8.80
C TYR A 81 -5.73 4.42 -9.26
N HIS A 82 -6.30 4.20 -10.44
CA HIS A 82 -6.47 2.88 -11.01
C HIS A 82 -5.13 2.39 -11.57
N GLN A 83 -4.55 1.40 -10.90
CA GLN A 83 -3.35 0.72 -11.36
C GLN A 83 -3.71 -0.72 -11.72
N GLU A 84 -3.66 -1.00 -13.02
CA GLU A 84 -3.78 -2.35 -13.54
C GLU A 84 -2.50 -3.12 -13.25
N VAL A 85 -2.66 -4.35 -12.80
CA VAL A 85 -1.53 -5.27 -12.62
C VAL A 85 -1.42 -6.05 -13.92
N ASP A 86 -0.28 -5.94 -14.60
CA ASP A 86 0.06 -6.85 -15.68
C ASP A 86 0.23 -8.25 -15.09
N ARG A 87 -0.79 -9.10 -15.28
CA ARG A 87 -0.78 -10.47 -14.74
C ARG A 87 0.30 -11.34 -15.38
N ALA A 88 0.67 -11.08 -16.63
CA ALA A 88 1.71 -11.85 -17.30
C ALA A 88 3.07 -11.51 -16.69
N ALA A 89 3.38 -10.22 -16.54
CA ALA A 89 4.59 -9.78 -15.86
C ALA A 89 4.64 -10.26 -14.40
N TYR A 90 3.51 -10.20 -13.67
CA TYR A 90 3.42 -10.70 -12.31
C TYR A 90 3.70 -12.22 -12.23
N GLY A 91 3.09 -13.02 -13.10
CA GLY A 91 3.30 -14.46 -13.14
C GLY A 91 4.78 -14.82 -13.41
N ILE A 92 5.41 -14.11 -14.35
CA ILE A 92 6.83 -14.28 -14.65
C ILE A 92 7.70 -13.92 -13.43
N ALA A 93 7.41 -12.81 -12.75
CA ALA A 93 8.15 -12.39 -11.56
C ALA A 93 8.08 -13.42 -10.43
N VAL A 94 6.90 -14.00 -10.18
CA VAL A 94 6.73 -15.04 -9.15
C VAL A 94 7.53 -16.29 -9.50
N ILE A 95 7.49 -16.74 -10.76
CA ILE A 95 8.26 -17.92 -11.20
C ILE A 95 9.76 -17.69 -11.04
N ASN A 96 10.24 -16.50 -11.42
CA ASN A 96 11.67 -16.17 -11.34
C ASN A 96 12.18 -16.06 -9.90
N ASP A 97 11.36 -15.52 -8.99
CA ASP A 97 11.69 -15.45 -7.57
C ASP A 97 11.89 -16.85 -6.96
N GLN A 98 11.00 -17.80 -7.27
CA GLN A 98 11.13 -19.19 -6.79
C GLN A 98 12.40 -19.87 -7.31
N ASN A 99 12.75 -19.66 -8.58
CA ASN A 99 13.99 -20.19 -9.16
C ASN A 99 15.24 -19.62 -8.48
N SER A 100 15.22 -18.32 -8.12
CA SER A 100 16.35 -17.69 -7.43
C SER A 100 16.60 -18.26 -6.03
N LEU A 101 15.54 -18.70 -5.33
CA LEU A 101 15.64 -19.35 -4.03
C LEU A 101 16.17 -20.78 -4.16
N GLU A 102 15.75 -21.54 -5.17
CA GLU A 102 16.25 -22.89 -5.42
C GLU A 102 17.74 -22.89 -5.79
N GLU A 103 18.18 -21.95 -6.63
CA GLU A 103 19.59 -21.81 -7.04
C GLU A 103 20.49 -21.44 -5.84
N ALA A 104 20.02 -20.57 -4.94
CA ALA A 104 20.71 -20.22 -3.70
C ALA A 104 20.82 -21.41 -2.72
N THR A 105 19.80 -22.27 -2.66
CA THR A 105 19.84 -23.47 -1.81
C THR A 105 20.76 -24.56 -2.36
N ASN A 106 20.82 -24.73 -3.68
CA ASN A 106 21.64 -25.78 -4.30
C ASN A 106 23.13 -25.45 -4.22
N ASN A 107 23.53 -24.18 -4.37
CA ASN A 107 24.93 -23.76 -4.19
C ASN A 107 25.44 -23.81 -2.74
N THR A 108 24.55 -23.97 -1.76
CA THR A 108 24.93 -24.07 -0.34
C THR A 108 25.15 -25.51 0.12
N ILE A 109 24.65 -26.50 -0.63
CA ILE A 109 24.76 -27.93 -0.27
C ILE A 109 26.05 -28.57 -0.84
N ASP A 110 26.67 -27.95 -1.85
CA ASP A 110 27.93 -28.39 -2.46
C ASP A 110 29.21 -27.77 -1.81
N MET A 111 29.11 -27.24 -0.59
CA MET A 111 30.24 -26.75 0.23
C MET A 111 30.28 -27.44 1.60
#